data_AF-A0A3C0A369-F1
#
_entry.id   AF-A0A3C0A369-F1
#
_cell.length_a   1.000
_cell.length_b   1.000
_cell.length_c   1.000
_cell.angle_alpha   90.00
_cell.angle_beta   90.00
_cell.angle_gamma   90.00
#
_symmetry.space_group_name_H-M   'P 1'
#
loop_
_entity.id
_entity.type
_entity.pdbx_description
1 polymer ?
#
loop_
_entity_poly.entity_id
_entity_poly.type
_entity_poly.pdbx_seq_one_letter_code
_entity_poly.pdbx_strand_id
1 'polypeptide(L)'
;MSLALLSGCAGNIKDNIFMGIGAYSILWRAKETRKRHKEAMESYSHREQGAGADSRAGLTAASERPAEPGAMIAGSSGISPAEIEKKNVFLQAFQAGREDFKRFRYQNCKTRMLTAVVDADSTELKAQALFYAGACAFYLGRREEAEKYFAQARSLFPAFVPNENVFTPALIKVYKKCGK
;
A
#
# COMPACT_ATOMS: atom_id res chain seq x y z
N MET A 1 -34.84 48.78 -18.18
CA MET A 1 -35.85 47.71 -18.32
C MET A 1 -35.82 47.23 -19.76
N SER A 2 -35.20 46.08 -20.01
CA SER A 2 -35.16 45.43 -21.33
C SER A 2 -35.44 43.95 -21.15
N LEU A 3 -36.57 43.52 -21.70
CA LEU A 3 -37.07 42.15 -21.79
C LEU A 3 -36.94 41.71 -23.25
N ALA A 4 -36.15 40.65 -23.50
CA ALA A 4 -36.06 39.82 -24.70
C ALA A 4 -34.83 38.91 -24.49
N LEU A 5 -34.79 37.59 -24.70
CA LEU A 5 -35.55 36.69 -25.56
C LEU A 5 -35.40 35.25 -25.03
N LEU A 6 -36.48 34.50 -25.16
CA LEU A 6 -36.59 33.04 -24.98
C LEU A 6 -35.89 32.27 -26.12
N SER A 7 -35.24 31.16 -25.77
CA SER A 7 -35.11 29.92 -26.58
C SER A 7 -34.30 28.94 -25.70
N GLY A 8 -34.75 27.78 -25.27
CA GLY A 8 -35.59 26.78 -25.91
C GLY A 8 -34.87 25.45 -25.69
N CYS A 9 -35.33 24.62 -24.76
CA CYS A 9 -34.95 23.20 -24.61
C CYS A 9 -35.99 22.50 -23.70
N ALA A 10 -37.16 22.23 -24.28
CA ALA A 10 -38.08 21.23 -23.78
C ALA A 10 -37.57 19.85 -24.26
N GLY A 11 -36.78 19.17 -23.42
CA GLY A 11 -36.35 17.80 -23.63
C GLY A 11 -37.16 16.86 -22.73
N ASN A 12 -37.95 15.99 -23.35
CA ASN A 12 -38.74 14.92 -22.75
C ASN A 12 -38.00 14.14 -21.66
N ILE A 13 -38.53 14.15 -20.43
CA ILE A 13 -38.19 13.19 -19.38
C ILE A 13 -39.36 12.21 -19.25
N LYS A 14 -39.41 11.27 -20.19
CA LYS A 14 -40.11 9.99 -20.05
C LYS A 14 -39.17 8.94 -20.60
N ASP A 15 -39.11 7.81 -19.91
CA ASP A 15 -38.35 6.60 -20.26
C ASP A 15 -36.88 6.54 -19.79
N ASN A 16 -36.70 6.17 -18.52
CA ASN A 16 -35.85 5.02 -18.18
C ASN A 16 -36.12 4.54 -16.75
N ILE A 17 -37.23 3.83 -16.61
CA ILE A 17 -37.46 2.87 -15.53
C ILE A 17 -36.60 1.64 -15.85
N PHE A 18 -35.40 1.57 -15.27
CA PHE A 18 -34.65 0.31 -15.14
C PHE A 18 -33.86 0.29 -13.82
N MET A 19 -34.56 0.56 -12.71
CA MET A 19 -34.18 0.03 -11.41
C MET A 19 -34.69 -1.42 -11.33
N GLY A 20 -33.85 -2.37 -10.88
CA GLY A 20 -34.46 -3.62 -10.40
C GLY A 20 -33.58 -4.80 -10.01
N ILE A 21 -32.35 -4.99 -10.53
CA ILE A 21 -31.69 -6.30 -10.33
C ILE A 21 -30.22 -6.23 -9.85
N GLY A 22 -29.49 -5.12 -10.08
CA GLY A 22 -28.05 -5.07 -9.76
C GLY A 22 -27.67 -4.70 -8.31
N ALA A 23 -28.54 -4.01 -7.56
CA ALA A 23 -28.18 -3.46 -6.24
C ALA A 23 -28.21 -4.51 -5.11
N TYR A 24 -29.03 -5.56 -5.23
CA TYR A 24 -29.17 -6.59 -4.21
C TYR A 24 -27.95 -7.51 -4.12
N SER A 25 -27.24 -7.77 -5.23
CA SER A 25 -26.07 -8.67 -5.23
C SER A 25 -24.83 -8.05 -4.58
N ILE A 26 -24.68 -6.72 -4.63
CA ILE A 26 -23.54 -6.01 -4.03
C ILE A 26 -23.72 -5.88 -2.51
N LEU A 27 -24.95 -5.65 -2.05
CA LEU A 27 -25.27 -5.59 -0.62
C LEU A 27 -25.18 -6.96 0.07
N TRP A 28 -25.49 -8.05 -0.63
CA TRP A 28 -25.37 -9.40 -0.06
C TRP A 28 -23.91 -9.81 0.17
N ARG A 29 -23.01 -9.57 -0.80
CA ARG A 29 -21.56 -9.83 -0.64
C ARG A 29 -20.90 -9.01 0.48
N ALA A 30 -21.40 -7.80 0.75
CA ALA A 30 -20.88 -6.94 1.83
C ALA A 30 -21.33 -7.38 3.24
N LYS A 31 -22.44 -8.11 3.38
CA LYS A 31 -22.88 -8.68 4.67
C LYS A 31 -22.13 -9.96 5.02
N GLU A 32 -21.82 -10.80 4.02
CA GLU A 32 -21.11 -12.07 4.21
C GLU A 32 -19.67 -11.86 4.74
N THR A 33 -18.98 -10.80 4.30
CA THR A 33 -17.62 -10.47 4.76
C THR A 33 -17.59 -9.99 6.20
N ARG A 34 -18.64 -9.31 6.71
CA ARG A 34 -18.70 -8.86 8.10
C ARG A 34 -18.91 -10.01 9.09
N LYS A 35 -19.67 -11.04 8.71
CA LYS A 35 -19.90 -12.21 9.57
C LYS A 35 -18.60 -13.00 9.79
N ARG A 36 -17.86 -13.29 8.71
CA ARG A 36 -16.55 -13.96 8.79
C ARG A 36 -15.49 -13.14 9.55
N HIS A 37 -15.56 -11.81 9.48
CA HIS A 37 -14.63 -10.95 10.21
C HIS A 37 -14.87 -10.94 11.73
N LYS A 38 -16.13 -11.15 12.16
CA LYS A 38 -16.48 -11.25 13.58
C LYS A 38 -16.01 -12.58 14.18
N GLU A 39 -16.26 -13.69 13.47
CA GLU A 39 -15.81 -15.04 13.88
C GLU A 39 -14.27 -15.16 13.93
N ALA A 40 -13.55 -14.45 13.04
CA ALA A 40 -12.09 -14.41 13.06
C ALA A 40 -11.50 -13.58 14.22
N MET A 41 -12.21 -12.53 14.70
CA MET A 41 -11.75 -11.75 15.85
C MET A 41 -11.95 -12.49 17.18
N GLU A 42 -13.05 -13.23 17.33
CA GLU A 42 -13.30 -14.02 18.55
C GLU A 42 -12.27 -15.16 18.71
N SER A 43 -11.72 -15.68 17.60
CA SER A 43 -10.66 -16.70 17.62
C SER A 43 -9.28 -16.16 18.05
N TYR A 44 -9.03 -14.84 17.95
CA TYR A 44 -7.75 -14.23 18.30
C TYR A 44 -7.66 -13.83 19.78
N SER A 45 -8.80 -13.60 20.44
CA SER A 45 -8.88 -13.19 21.85
C SER A 45 -8.44 -14.29 22.84
N HIS A 46 -8.54 -15.57 22.44
CA HIS A 46 -8.26 -16.69 23.35
C HIS A 46 -6.79 -17.13 23.42
N ARG A 47 -5.87 -16.56 22.62
CA ARG A 47 -4.48 -17.05 22.54
C ARG A 47 -3.46 -16.26 23.37
N GLU A 48 -3.84 -15.11 23.96
CA GLU A 48 -2.87 -14.24 24.66
C GLU A 48 -2.88 -14.36 26.19
N GLN A 49 -3.65 -15.27 26.80
CA GLN A 49 -3.69 -15.42 28.27
C GLN A 49 -2.79 -16.54 28.84
N GLY A 50 -1.84 -17.08 28.06
CA GLY A 50 -1.14 -18.33 28.44
C GLY A 50 0.39 -18.33 28.42
N ALA A 51 1.08 -17.19 28.47
CA ALA A 51 2.56 -17.19 28.49
C ALA A 51 3.10 -16.30 29.62
N GLY A 52 2.84 -16.75 30.85
CA GLY A 52 3.55 -16.29 32.04
C GLY A 52 4.78 -17.15 32.31
N ALA A 53 5.82 -16.45 32.79
CA ALA A 53 6.85 -16.90 33.72
C ALA A 53 8.01 -17.78 33.21
N ASP A 54 9.16 -17.43 33.82
CA ASP A 54 10.38 -18.21 34.00
C ASP A 54 11.40 -18.29 32.86
N SER A 55 12.40 -17.39 32.94
CA SER A 55 13.81 -17.74 32.74
C SER A 55 14.73 -16.71 33.39
N ARG A 56 14.91 -16.84 34.72
CA ARG A 56 16.02 -16.26 35.48
C ARG A 56 17.00 -17.39 35.82
N ALA A 57 18.09 -17.49 35.06
CA ALA A 57 19.36 -18.13 35.40
C ALA A 57 20.34 -17.69 34.29
N GLY A 58 21.30 -16.81 34.54
CA GLY A 58 22.46 -17.07 35.37
C GLY A 58 23.56 -17.63 34.47
N LEU A 59 24.62 -16.85 34.21
CA LEU A 59 25.99 -17.32 33.99
C LEU A 59 26.93 -16.12 33.80
N THR A 60 27.59 -15.79 34.90
CA THR A 60 28.89 -15.15 34.98
C THR A 60 29.94 -15.96 34.24
N ALA A 61 30.79 -15.33 33.41
CA ALA A 61 32.24 -15.57 33.38
C ALA A 61 32.90 -14.61 32.38
N ALA A 62 33.80 -13.78 32.90
CA ALA A 62 34.76 -13.02 32.14
C ALA A 62 35.76 -13.97 31.45
N SER A 63 36.12 -13.67 30.20
CA SER A 63 37.31 -14.22 29.56
C SER A 63 37.96 -13.12 28.75
N GLU A 64 38.93 -12.47 29.39
CA GLU A 64 39.90 -11.58 28.76
C GLU A 64 40.74 -12.39 27.77
N ARG A 65 40.73 -12.00 26.49
CA ARG A 65 41.77 -12.41 25.54
C ARG A 65 42.50 -11.15 25.05
N PRO A 66 43.84 -11.19 25.01
CA PRO A 66 44.67 -10.05 24.65
C PRO A 66 44.62 -9.79 23.14
N ALA A 67 44.87 -8.52 22.82
CA ALA A 67 44.87 -7.94 21.48
C ALA A 67 45.86 -8.61 20.53
N GLU A 68 45.38 -8.95 19.33
CA GLU A 68 46.26 -9.15 18.17
C GLU A 68 46.33 -7.86 17.34
N PRO A 69 47.53 -7.35 17.04
CA PRO A 69 47.73 -6.20 16.16
C PRO A 69 47.89 -6.69 14.72
N GLY A 70 46.88 -6.48 13.88
CA GLY A 70 47.07 -6.71 12.44
C GLY A 70 45.79 -6.96 11.65
N ALA A 71 45.19 -5.88 11.15
CA ALA A 71 44.63 -5.84 9.80
C ALA A 71 44.18 -4.40 9.51
N MET A 72 44.99 -3.66 8.76
CA MET A 72 44.50 -2.50 8.03
C MET A 72 43.48 -3.02 7.01
N ILE A 73 42.19 -2.93 7.34
CA ILE A 73 41.14 -3.24 6.37
C ILE A 73 40.84 -1.98 5.59
N ALA A 74 41.30 -2.04 4.34
CA ALA A 74 41.03 -1.13 3.25
C ALA A 74 39.55 -0.74 3.15
N GLY A 75 39.31 0.56 3.02
CA GLY A 75 38.29 1.13 2.12
C GLY A 75 36.89 0.53 2.19
N SER A 76 36.26 0.48 3.36
CA SER A 76 34.81 0.31 3.41
C SER A 76 34.16 1.65 3.03
N SER A 77 33.68 1.73 1.79
CA SER A 77 32.88 2.81 1.22
C SER A 77 32.06 3.54 2.28
N GLY A 78 32.27 4.86 2.40
CA GLY A 78 31.73 5.73 3.43
C GLY A 78 30.22 5.94 3.36
N ILE A 79 29.45 4.88 3.59
CA ILE A 79 28.03 4.99 3.88
C ILE A 79 27.92 5.21 5.39
N SER A 80 27.40 6.37 5.75
CA SER A 80 27.24 6.73 7.16
C SER A 80 26.22 5.80 7.84
N PRO A 81 26.40 5.41 9.12
CA PRO A 81 25.43 4.56 9.83
C PRO A 81 23.98 5.07 9.77
N ALA A 82 23.80 6.39 9.71
CA ALA A 82 22.49 7.04 9.57
C ALA A 82 21.80 6.76 8.22
N GLU A 83 22.55 6.60 7.12
CA GLU A 83 21.99 6.24 5.81
C GLU A 83 21.56 4.77 5.75
N ILE A 84 22.26 3.89 6.48
CA ILE A 84 21.89 2.49 6.62
C ILE A 84 20.56 2.37 7.39
N GLU A 85 20.40 3.15 8.46
CA GLU A 85 19.18 3.15 9.27
C GLU A 85 17.96 3.61 8.47
N LYS A 86 18.06 4.71 7.71
CA LYS A 86 16.95 5.21 6.87
C LYS A 86 16.49 4.20 5.82
N LYS A 87 17.43 3.55 5.12
CA LYS A 87 17.10 2.50 4.14
C LYS A 87 16.36 1.33 4.78
N ASN A 88 16.72 0.96 6.01
CA ASN A 88 16.03 -0.10 6.74
C ASN A 88 14.59 0.28 7.09
N VAL A 89 14.33 1.53 7.48
CA VAL A 89 12.97 2.02 7.77
C VAL A 89 12.08 1.97 6.53
N PHE A 90 12.59 2.43 5.37
CA PHE A 90 11.86 2.32 4.10
C PHE A 90 11.48 0.88 3.78
N LEU A 91 12.47 -0.03 3.80
CA LEU A 91 12.26 -1.42 3.41
C LEU A 91 11.27 -2.12 4.35
N GLN A 92 11.34 -1.86 5.66
CA GLN A 92 10.37 -2.41 6.61
C GLN A 92 8.95 -1.90 6.34
N ALA A 93 8.77 -0.59 6.12
CA ALA A 93 7.46 -0.01 5.82
C ALA A 93 6.90 -0.54 4.50
N PHE A 94 7.74 -0.65 3.46
CA PHE A 94 7.37 -1.17 2.15
C PHE A 94 6.97 -2.64 2.21
N GLN A 95 7.75 -3.49 2.92
CA GLN A 95 7.42 -4.89 3.13
C GLN A 95 6.11 -5.07 3.89
N ALA A 96 5.93 -4.34 5.00
CA ALA A 96 4.67 -4.36 5.75
C ALA A 96 3.48 -3.93 4.89
N GLY A 97 3.66 -2.90 4.05
CA GLY A 97 2.66 -2.48 3.08
C GLY A 97 2.30 -3.58 2.07
N ARG A 98 3.29 -4.33 1.55
CA ARG A 98 3.03 -5.46 0.64
C ARG A 98 2.26 -6.59 1.32
N GLU A 99 2.54 -6.85 2.59
CA GLU A 99 1.76 -7.83 3.37
C GLU A 99 0.33 -7.36 3.61
N ASP A 100 0.12 -6.08 3.93
CA ASP A 100 -1.21 -5.49 4.01
C ASP A 100 -1.96 -5.59 2.67
N PHE A 101 -1.27 -5.40 1.53
CA PHE A 101 -1.85 -5.60 0.20
C PHE A 101 -2.32 -7.03 -0.03
N LYS A 102 -1.48 -8.03 0.28
CA LYS A 102 -1.84 -9.46 0.18
C LYS A 102 -3.02 -9.84 1.07
N ARG A 103 -3.14 -9.19 2.23
CA ARG A 103 -4.24 -9.38 3.19
C ARG A 103 -5.48 -8.55 2.86
N PHE A 104 -5.54 -7.92 1.68
CA PHE A 104 -6.66 -7.08 1.22
C PHE A 104 -6.93 -5.87 2.13
N ARG A 105 -5.94 -5.43 2.94
CA ARG A 105 -6.00 -4.27 3.82
C ARG A 105 -5.56 -3.01 3.09
N TYR A 106 -6.30 -2.64 2.04
CA TYR A 106 -5.87 -1.61 1.09
C TYR A 106 -5.69 -0.21 1.71
N GLN A 107 -6.47 0.15 2.73
CA GLN A 107 -6.28 1.44 3.42
C GLN A 107 -4.94 1.48 4.15
N ASN A 108 -4.62 0.42 4.92
CA ASN A 108 -3.35 0.34 5.65
C ASN A 108 -2.16 0.29 4.69
N CYS A 109 -2.27 -0.50 3.63
CA CYS A 109 -1.25 -0.58 2.59
C CYS A 109 -0.98 0.81 1.99
N LYS A 110 -2.03 1.52 1.57
CA LYS A 110 -1.90 2.87 1.00
C LYS A 110 -1.17 3.82 1.97
N THR A 111 -1.59 3.88 3.23
CA THR A 111 -0.96 4.77 4.22
C THR A 111 0.52 4.42 4.40
N ARG A 112 0.86 3.14 4.58
CA ARG A 112 2.26 2.70 4.74
C ARG A 112 3.11 2.99 3.50
N MET A 113 2.55 2.81 2.30
CA MET A 113 3.24 3.10 1.05
C MET A 113 3.53 4.59 0.92
N LEU A 114 2.57 5.45 1.26
CA LEU A 114 2.77 6.90 1.21
C LEU A 114 3.80 7.38 2.25
N THR A 115 3.82 6.79 3.44
CA THR A 115 4.88 7.04 4.43
C THR A 115 6.24 6.61 3.87
N ALA A 116 6.33 5.42 3.28
CA ALA A 116 7.58 4.92 2.69
C ALA A 116 8.10 5.83 1.56
N VAL A 117 7.23 6.44 0.74
CA VAL A 117 7.67 7.36 -0.33
C VAL A 117 8.49 8.54 0.21
N VAL A 118 8.18 9.04 1.40
CA VAL A 118 8.88 10.17 2.03
C VAL A 118 10.34 9.81 2.34
N ASP A 119 10.56 8.61 2.85
CA ASP A 119 11.86 8.13 3.33
C ASP A 119 12.69 7.39 2.27
N ALA A 120 12.16 7.23 1.06
CA ALA A 120 12.88 6.56 -0.02
C ALA A 120 14.00 7.44 -0.59
N ASP A 121 15.18 6.87 -0.80
CA ASP A 121 16.27 7.57 -1.51
C ASP A 121 16.19 7.34 -3.03
N SER A 122 15.75 6.15 -3.45
CA SER A 122 15.69 5.77 -4.86
C SER A 122 14.39 6.20 -5.52
N THR A 123 14.50 6.82 -6.70
CA THR A 123 13.36 7.18 -7.55
C THR A 123 12.56 5.95 -7.99
N GLU A 124 13.23 4.82 -8.21
CA GLU A 124 12.58 3.55 -8.53
C GLU A 124 11.71 3.06 -7.37
N LEU A 125 12.26 3.09 -6.14
CA LEU A 125 11.53 2.66 -4.95
C LEU A 125 10.34 3.58 -4.64
N LYS A 126 10.49 4.89 -4.87
CA LYS A 126 9.36 5.86 -4.81
C LYS A 126 8.28 5.52 -5.82
N ALA A 127 8.65 5.29 -7.07
CA ALA A 127 7.71 4.94 -8.12
C ALA A 127 6.97 3.62 -7.82
N GLN A 128 7.68 2.62 -7.29
CA GLN A 128 7.08 1.37 -6.83
C GLN A 128 6.07 1.60 -5.70
N ALA A 129 6.43 2.35 -4.67
CA ALA A 129 5.53 2.64 -3.55
C ALA A 129 4.30 3.44 -3.98
N LEU A 130 4.47 4.45 -4.85
CA LEU A 130 3.36 5.19 -5.46
C LEU A 130 2.48 4.31 -6.33
N PHE A 131 3.05 3.38 -7.09
CA PHE A 131 2.28 2.39 -7.84
C PHE A 131 1.42 1.51 -6.93
N TYR A 132 1.99 1.00 -5.83
CA TYR A 132 1.23 0.24 -4.83
C TYR A 132 0.13 1.08 -4.16
N ALA A 133 0.39 2.36 -3.85
CA ALA A 133 -0.63 3.27 -3.32
C ALA A 133 -1.77 3.50 -4.33
N GLY A 134 -1.45 3.70 -5.61
CA GLY A 134 -2.41 3.80 -6.71
C GLY A 134 -3.22 2.52 -6.90
N ALA A 135 -2.57 1.36 -6.83
CA ALA A 135 -3.23 0.06 -6.86
C ALA A 135 -4.25 -0.09 -5.73
N CYS A 136 -3.88 0.26 -4.50
CA CYS A 136 -4.78 0.26 -3.36
C CYS A 136 -5.97 1.20 -3.56
N ALA A 137 -5.73 2.43 -4.04
CA ALA A 137 -6.79 3.38 -4.32
C ALA A 137 -7.77 2.85 -5.39
N PHE A 138 -7.27 2.15 -6.41
CA PHE A 138 -8.08 1.50 -7.43
C PHE A 138 -8.98 0.42 -6.84
N TYR A 139 -8.45 -0.47 -6.00
CA TYR A 139 -9.24 -1.52 -5.33
C TYR A 139 -10.23 -0.97 -4.30
N LEU A 140 -9.97 0.21 -3.73
CA LEU A 140 -10.90 0.94 -2.88
C LEU A 140 -12.00 1.69 -3.66
N GLY A 141 -11.99 1.64 -4.99
CA GLY A 141 -12.96 2.33 -5.85
C GLY A 141 -12.64 3.82 -6.07
N ARG A 142 -11.51 4.32 -5.57
CA ARG A 142 -11.09 5.72 -5.69
C ARG A 142 -10.28 5.92 -6.97
N ARG A 143 -10.97 5.90 -8.12
CA ARG A 143 -10.33 5.93 -9.45
C ARG A 143 -9.49 7.18 -9.69
N GLU A 144 -10.04 8.36 -9.43
CA GLU A 144 -9.32 9.63 -9.63
C GLU A 144 -8.03 9.70 -8.81
N GLU A 145 -8.08 9.20 -7.58
CA GLU A 145 -6.92 9.15 -6.69
C GLU A 145 -5.86 8.18 -7.22
N ALA A 146 -6.29 7.01 -7.71
CA ALA A 146 -5.42 6.03 -8.31
C ALA A 146 -4.69 6.58 -9.54
N GLU A 147 -5.40 7.28 -10.42
CA GLU A 147 -4.82 7.87 -11.63
C GLU A 147 -3.76 8.92 -11.29
N LYS A 148 -3.98 9.75 -10.27
CA LYS A 148 -2.98 10.71 -9.77
C LYS A 148 -1.70 10.00 -9.31
N TYR A 149 -1.81 8.95 -8.51
CA TYR A 149 -0.64 8.20 -8.06
C TYR A 149 0.07 7.47 -9.20
N PHE A 150 -0.67 6.91 -10.16
CA PHE A 150 -0.09 6.27 -11.35
C PHE A 150 0.65 7.25 -12.24
N ALA A 151 0.11 8.45 -12.45
CA ALA A 151 0.77 9.51 -13.20
C ALA A 151 2.07 9.95 -12.51
N GLN A 152 2.05 10.13 -11.18
CA GLN A 152 3.26 10.46 -10.41
C GLN A 152 4.31 9.36 -10.49
N ALA A 153 3.91 8.10 -10.31
CA ALA A 153 4.83 6.96 -10.41
C ALA A 153 5.50 6.89 -11.79
N ARG A 154 4.76 7.13 -12.88
CA ARG A 154 5.31 7.18 -14.23
C ARG A 154 6.22 8.38 -14.48
N SER A 155 5.86 9.55 -13.95
CA SER A 155 6.70 10.73 -14.07
C SER A 155 8.05 10.54 -13.37
N LEU A 156 8.07 9.80 -12.25
CA LEU A 156 9.30 9.50 -11.51
C LEU A 156 10.14 8.40 -12.15
N PHE A 157 9.51 7.32 -12.63
CA PHE A 157 10.21 6.21 -13.25
C PHE A 157 9.44 5.67 -14.46
N PRO A 158 9.65 6.25 -15.67
CA PRO A 158 8.94 5.84 -16.88
C PRO A 158 9.22 4.40 -17.33
N ALA A 159 10.38 3.86 -16.96
CA ALA A 159 10.79 2.49 -17.25
C ALA A 159 10.16 1.45 -16.30
N PHE A 160 9.34 1.89 -15.33
CA PHE A 160 8.69 0.98 -14.39
C PHE A 160 7.71 0.04 -15.12
N VAL A 161 7.92 -1.26 -14.98
CA VAL A 161 7.01 -2.29 -15.51
C VAL A 161 6.36 -3.04 -14.34
N PRO A 162 5.04 -2.88 -14.12
CA PRO A 162 4.31 -3.64 -13.10
C PRO A 162 4.34 -5.14 -13.39
N ASN A 163 4.44 -5.95 -12.33
CA ASN A 163 4.41 -7.40 -12.46
C ASN A 163 2.98 -7.92 -12.73
N GLU A 164 2.77 -8.51 -13.91
CA GLU A 164 1.47 -9.01 -14.37
C GLU A 164 0.93 -10.21 -13.56
N ASN A 165 1.80 -10.90 -12.81
CA ASN A 165 1.40 -12.01 -11.94
C ASN A 165 0.83 -11.53 -10.60
N VAL A 166 1.13 -10.29 -10.20
CA VAL A 166 0.72 -9.73 -8.90
C VAL A 166 -0.51 -8.83 -9.06
N PHE A 167 -0.61 -8.14 -10.20
CA PHE A 167 -1.65 -7.14 -10.44
C PHE A 167 -2.60 -7.58 -11.54
N THR A 168 -3.88 -7.22 -11.39
CA THR A 168 -4.88 -7.55 -12.41
C THR A 168 -4.58 -6.83 -13.73
N PRO A 169 -4.85 -7.46 -14.90
CA PRO A 169 -4.65 -6.83 -16.20
C PRO A 169 -5.41 -5.50 -16.36
N ALA A 170 -6.57 -5.38 -15.70
CA ALA A 170 -7.36 -4.15 -15.67
C ALA A 170 -6.59 -2.98 -15.04
N LEU A 171 -5.93 -3.21 -13.90
CA LEU A 171 -5.13 -2.20 -13.21
C LEU A 171 -3.94 -1.77 -14.06
N ILE A 172 -3.24 -2.74 -14.66
CA ILE A 172 -2.09 -2.48 -15.53
C ILE A 172 -2.50 -1.66 -16.75
N LYS A 173 -3.67 -1.94 -17.33
CA LYS A 173 -4.23 -1.16 -18.43
C LYS A 173 -4.48 0.31 -18.03
N VAL A 174 -5.00 0.54 -16.83
CA VAL A 174 -5.20 1.91 -16.29
C VAL A 174 -3.86 2.61 -16.11
N TYR A 175 -2.89 1.96 -15.47
CA TYR A 175 -1.54 2.51 -15.29
C TYR A 175 -0.87 2.88 -16.63
N LYS A 176 -0.98 2.02 -17.64
CA LYS A 176 -0.45 2.29 -18.99
C LYS A 176 -1.14 3.48 -19.68
N LYS A 177 -2.38 3.80 -19.32
CA LYS A 177 -3.13 4.94 -19.86
C LYS A 177 -2.71 6.27 -19.22
N CYS A 178 -2.40 6.30 -17.92
CA CYS A 178 -2.10 7.51 -17.15
C CYS A 178 -0.77 8.22 -17.46
N GLY A 179 -0.07 7.87 -18.55
CA GLY A 179 1.18 8.53 -18.94
C GLY A 179 1.34 8.70 -20.44
N LYS A 180 0.21 8.84 -21.14
CA LYS A 180 0.11 9.37 -22.50
C LYS A 180 -0.67 10.67 -22.42
#